data_AF-A0A4R2CNT5-F1
#
_entry.id   AF-A0A4R2CNT5-F1
#
_cell.length_a   1.000
_cell.length_b   1.000
_cell.length_c   1.000
_cell.angle_alpha   90.00
_cell.angle_beta   90.00
_cell.angle_gamma   90.00
#
_symmetry.space_group_name_H-M   'P 1'
#
loop_
_entity.id
_entity.type
_entity.pdbx_description
1 polymer ?
#
loop_
_entity_poly.entity_id
_entity_poly.type
_entity_poly.pdbx_seq_one_letter_code
_entity_poly.pdbx_strand_id
1 'polypeptide(L)'
;MNSGSDTTEEVPDEHLRFARYLQELADVLPEEEAGLVAMVLRDPDRTMAQSAVVRHLDRRAAQLLADATFPDWRRAMSTVIVDRESTGCGNGRC
;
A
#
# COMPACT_ATOMS: atom_id res chain seq x y z
N MET A 1 40.28 3.13 23.37
CA MET A 1 39.12 3.04 24.29
C MET A 1 37.87 3.31 23.47
N ASN A 2 36.91 2.40 23.60
CA ASN A 2 35.62 2.38 22.90
C ASN A 2 34.72 3.49 23.45
N SER A 3 34.21 4.38 22.61
CA SER A 3 33.11 5.29 22.96
C SER A 3 31.90 4.91 22.13
N GLY A 4 31.05 4.08 22.71
CA GLY A 4 29.75 3.75 22.17
C GLY A 4 28.89 5.00 22.11
N SER A 5 28.55 5.40 20.89
CA SER A 5 27.35 6.18 20.62
C SER A 5 26.33 5.17 20.09
N ASP A 6 25.66 4.51 21.03
CA ASP A 6 24.43 3.77 20.76
C ASP A 6 23.34 4.81 20.45
N THR A 7 23.40 5.39 19.27
CA THR A 7 22.30 6.16 18.71
C THR A 7 21.35 5.13 18.13
N THR A 8 20.41 4.67 18.94
CA THR A 8 19.13 4.22 18.38
C THR A 8 18.52 5.44 17.73
N GLU A 9 18.85 5.68 16.46
CA GLU A 9 18.15 6.63 15.60
C GLU A 9 16.67 6.23 15.67
N GLU A 10 15.86 7.05 16.33
CA GLU A 10 14.42 6.86 16.38
C GLU A 10 13.93 6.82 14.94
N VAL A 11 13.54 5.62 14.48
CA VAL A 11 13.04 5.42 13.12
C VAL A 11 11.84 6.34 12.94
N PRO A 12 11.87 7.29 11.98
CA PRO A 12 10.76 8.18 11.73
C PRO A 12 9.44 7.41 11.60
N ASP A 13 8.37 7.96 12.19
CA ASP A 13 7.04 7.33 12.21
C ASP A 13 6.56 6.91 10.82
N GLU A 14 6.96 7.64 9.78
CA GLU A 14 6.68 7.32 8.37
C GLU A 14 7.27 5.97 7.94
N HIS A 15 8.49 5.65 8.35
CA HIS A 15 9.14 4.38 8.00
C HIS A 15 8.53 3.21 8.76
N LEU A 16 8.12 3.43 10.02
CA LEU A 16 7.39 2.43 10.80
C LEU A 16 6.01 2.13 10.20
N ARG A 17 5.25 3.18 9.82
CA ARG A 17 3.97 3.00 9.11
C ARG A 17 4.15 2.29 7.78
N PHE A 18 5.16 2.67 7.00
CA PHE A 18 5.46 2.04 5.73
C PHE A 18 5.79 0.55 5.90
N ALA A 19 6.68 0.20 6.83
CA ALA A 19 7.04 -1.19 7.12
C ALA A 19 5.82 -2.02 7.53
N ARG A 20 4.94 -1.43 8.36
CA ARG A 20 3.69 -2.05 8.77
C ARG A 20 2.76 -2.30 7.58
N TYR A 21 2.56 -1.32 6.69
CA TYR A 21 1.73 -1.51 5.50
C TYR A 21 2.29 -2.61 4.57
N LEU A 22 3.61 -2.68 4.41
CA LEU A 22 4.23 -3.75 3.62
C LEU A 22 3.96 -5.13 4.23
N GLN A 23 3.97 -5.25 5.55
CA GLN A 23 3.75 -6.51 6.25
C GLN A 23 2.26 -6.91 6.21
N GLU A 24 1.35 -5.98 6.49
CA GLU A 24 -0.10 -6.25 6.42
C GLU A 24 -0.52 -6.62 4.98
N LEU A 25 -0.04 -5.91 3.96
CA LEU A 25 -0.27 -6.27 2.55
C LEU A 25 0.44 -7.58 2.16
N ALA A 26 1.55 -7.91 2.83
CA ALA A 26 2.24 -9.17 2.57
C ALA A 26 1.39 -10.38 2.92
N ASP A 27 0.67 -10.29 4.04
CA ASP A 27 -0.03 -11.38 4.72
C ASP A 27 -1.56 -11.33 4.53
N VAL A 28 -2.07 -10.34 3.80
CA VAL A 28 -3.51 -10.13 3.59
C VAL A 28 -4.16 -11.30 2.86
N LEU A 29 -5.37 -11.66 3.30
CA LEU A 29 -6.21 -12.62 2.60
C LEU A 29 -6.77 -12.02 1.30
N PRO A 30 -6.95 -12.83 0.23
CA PRO A 30 -7.46 -12.33 -1.05
C PRO A 30 -8.79 -11.56 -0.96
N GLU A 31 -9.65 -11.96 -0.03
CA GLU A 31 -10.98 -11.36 0.17
C GLU A 31 -10.91 -9.97 0.84
N GLU A 32 -9.84 -9.73 1.62
CA GLU A 32 -9.63 -8.49 2.38
C GLU A 32 -8.69 -7.52 1.67
N GLU A 33 -7.94 -8.01 0.68
CA GLU A 33 -6.90 -7.28 -0.06
C GLU A 33 -7.39 -5.93 -0.57
N ALA A 34 -8.55 -5.90 -1.22
CA ALA A 34 -9.11 -4.67 -1.79
C ALA A 34 -9.45 -3.63 -0.70
N GLY A 35 -9.97 -4.09 0.44
CA GLY A 35 -10.28 -3.23 1.58
C GLY A 35 -9.02 -2.66 2.23
N LEU A 36 -7.98 -3.48 2.37
CA LEU A 36 -6.70 -3.05 2.91
C LEU A 36 -6.01 -2.03 1.98
N VAL A 37 -5.97 -2.28 0.66
CA VAL A 37 -5.44 -1.31 -0.31
C VAL A 37 -6.18 0.01 -0.24
N ALA A 38 -7.52 -0.01 -0.16
CA ALA A 38 -8.32 1.21 0.00
C ALA A 38 -7.99 1.97 1.30
N MET A 39 -7.72 1.25 2.40
CA MET A 39 -7.32 1.83 3.67
C MET A 39 -5.94 2.49 3.57
N VAL A 40 -4.94 1.80 3.03
CA VAL A 40 -3.58 2.33 2.85
C VAL A 40 -3.59 3.59 1.97
N LEU A 41 -4.36 3.59 0.88
CA LEU A 41 -4.47 4.77 -0.01
C LEU A 41 -5.12 5.99 0.65
N ARG A 42 -5.76 5.86 1.82
CA ARG A 42 -6.30 6.97 2.61
C ARG A 42 -5.27 7.62 3.53
N ASP A 43 -4.07 7.05 3.67
CA ASP A 43 -2.99 7.66 4.45
C ASP A 43 -2.70 9.09 3.93
N PRO A 44 -2.45 10.06 4.83
CA PRO A 44 -2.12 11.43 4.44
C PRO A 44 -0.83 11.52 3.60
N ASP A 45 0.13 10.62 3.82
CA ASP A 45 1.33 10.53 2.99
C ASP A 45 1.03 9.73 1.73
N ARG A 46 0.65 10.46 0.68
CA ARG A 46 0.30 9.87 -0.61
C ARG A 46 1.46 9.12 -1.25
N THR A 47 2.68 9.64 -1.13
CA THR A 47 3.86 9.04 -1.77
C THR A 47 4.21 7.72 -1.09
N MET A 48 4.17 7.67 0.24
CA MET A 48 4.33 6.43 1.00
C MET A 48 3.25 5.41 0.65
N ALA A 49 1.99 5.82 0.71
CA ALA A 49 0.85 4.92 0.45
C ALA A 49 0.88 4.33 -0.96
N GLN A 50 1.12 5.17 -1.97
CA GLN A 50 1.25 4.72 -3.36
C GLN A 50 2.42 3.76 -3.53
N SER A 51 3.57 4.05 -2.91
CA SER A 51 4.74 3.18 -2.99
C SER A 51 4.48 1.80 -2.36
N ALA A 52 3.78 1.75 -1.23
CA ALA A 52 3.41 0.50 -0.57
C ALA A 52 2.47 -0.34 -1.45
N VAL A 53 1.45 0.31 -2.03
CA VAL A 53 0.47 -0.36 -2.90
C VAL A 53 1.11 -0.85 -4.20
N VAL A 54 1.92 -0.03 -4.89
CA VAL A 54 2.61 -0.45 -6.12
C VAL A 54 3.48 -1.67 -5.87
N ARG A 55 4.28 -1.64 -4.80
CA ARG A 55 5.15 -2.77 -4.43
C ARG A 55 4.35 -4.04 -4.16
N HIS A 56 3.20 -3.92 -3.51
CA HIS A 56 2.31 -5.06 -3.28
C HIS A 56 1.72 -5.60 -4.57
N LEU A 57 1.21 -4.73 -5.44
CA LEU A 57 0.62 -5.12 -6.73
C LEU A 57 1.63 -5.83 -7.63
N ASP A 58 2.86 -5.33 -7.72
CA ASP A 58 3.94 -5.97 -8.50
C ASP A 58 4.22 -7.39 -8.02
N ARG A 59 4.35 -7.56 -6.69
CA ARG A 59 4.57 -8.86 -6.07
C ARG A 59 3.39 -9.80 -6.31
N ARG A 60 2.16 -9.32 -6.13
CA ARG A 60 0.95 -10.15 -6.25
C ARG A 60 0.64 -10.51 -7.70
N ALA A 61 0.83 -9.58 -8.63
CA ALA A 61 0.72 -9.84 -10.06
C ALA A 61 1.69 -10.93 -10.51
N ALA A 62 2.95 -10.92 -10.04
CA ALA A 62 3.91 -11.96 -10.35
C ALA A 62 3.49 -13.36 -9.85
N GLN A 63 2.81 -13.43 -8.69
CA GLN A 63 2.29 -14.70 -8.15
C GLN A 63 1.06 -15.20 -8.92
N LEU A 64 0.19 -14.29 -9.35
CA LEU A 64 -1.09 -14.62 -9.98
C LEU A 64 -0.99 -14.72 -11.51
N LEU A 65 0.13 -14.38 -12.14
CA LEU A 65 0.23 -14.27 -13.61
C LEU A 65 -0.17 -15.56 -14.35
N ALA A 66 0.07 -16.72 -13.76
CA ALA A 66 -0.31 -18.02 -14.32
C ALA A 66 -1.72 -18.49 -13.89
N ASP A 67 -2.38 -17.77 -13.00
CA ASP A 67 -3.67 -18.11 -12.42
C ASP A 67 -4.82 -17.50 -13.24
N ALA A 68 -5.88 -18.28 -13.47
CA ALA A 68 -7.06 -17.85 -14.18
C ALA A 68 -7.81 -16.69 -13.48
N THR A 69 -7.58 -16.48 -12.18
CA THR A 69 -8.17 -15.41 -11.38
C THR A 69 -7.53 -14.04 -11.59
N PHE A 70 -6.37 -13.96 -12.27
CA PHE A 70 -5.64 -12.72 -12.48
C PHE A 70 -6.47 -11.58 -13.11
N PRO A 71 -7.30 -11.80 -14.16
CA PRO A 71 -8.08 -10.73 -14.75
C PRO A 71 -9.12 -10.13 -13.79
N ASP A 72 -9.72 -10.96 -12.95
CA ASP A 72 -10.74 -10.55 -11.97
C ASP A 72 -10.08 -9.78 -10.83
N TRP A 73 -8.96 -10.27 -10.31
CA TRP A 73 -8.13 -9.57 -9.33
C TRP A 73 -7.70 -8.19 -9.84
N ARG A 74 -7.15 -8.12 -11.07
CA ARG A 74 -6.74 -6.86 -11.70
C ARG A 74 -7.89 -5.86 -11.79
N ARG A 75 -9.09 -6.33 -12.14
CA ARG A 75 -10.29 -5.49 -12.23
C ARG A 75 -10.66 -4.92 -10.86
N ALA A 76 -10.69 -5.75 -9.83
CA ALA A 76 -10.99 -5.34 -8.46
C ALA A 76 -10.01 -4.26 -7.96
N MET A 77 -8.70 -4.48 -8.14
CA MET A 77 -7.67 -3.50 -7.74
C MET A 77 -7.78 -2.19 -8.50
N SER A 78 -8.07 -2.24 -9.81
CA SER A 78 -8.23 -1.04 -10.64
C SER A 78 -9.42 -0.19 -10.15
N THR A 79 -10.54 -0.82 -9.76
CA THR A 79 -11.69 -0.09 -9.20
C THR A 79 -11.32 0.65 -7.92
N VAL A 80 -10.59 0.02 -7.00
CA VAL A 80 -10.16 0.65 -5.74
C VAL A 80 -9.25 1.86 -5.99
N ILE A 81 -8.30 1.73 -6.92
CA ILE A 81 -7.34 2.79 -7.25
C ILE A 81 -8.04 3.98 -7.90
N VAL A 82 -8.94 3.74 -8.86
CA VAL A 82 -9.69 4.80 -9.55
C VAL A 82 -10.66 5.51 -8.60
N ASP A 83 -11.32 4.79 -7.70
CA ASP A 83 -12.23 5.39 -6.70
C ASP A 83 -11.49 6.42 -5.82
N ARG A 84 -10.23 6.14 -5.47
CA ARG A 84 -9.37 7.08 -4.73
C ARG A 84 -9.07 8.35 -5.52
N GLU A 85 -8.79 8.25 -6.82
CA GLU A 85 -8.52 9.41 -7.66
C GLU A 85 -9.78 10.28 -7.82
N SER A 86 -10.95 9.64 -7.92
CA SER A 86 -12.24 10.32 -8.04
C SER A 86 -12.64 11.08 -6.77
N THR A 87 -12.23 10.61 -5.58
CA THR A 87 -12.43 11.32 -4.31
C THR A 87 -11.54 12.56 -4.13
N GLY A 88 -10.66 12.85 -5.10
CA GLY A 88 -9.90 14.10 -5.18
C GLY A 88 -10.74 15.33 -5.54
N CYS A 89 -11.97 15.15 -6.07
CA CYS A 89 -12.89 16.25 -6.38
C CYS A 89 -13.93 16.45 -5.26
N GLY A 90 -13.45 16.59 -4.02
CA GLY A 90 -14.28 16.70 -2.83
C GLY A 90 -14.28 18.09 -2.19
N ASN A 91 -14.30 19.17 -2.99
CA ASN A 91 -14.75 20.51 -2.56
C ASN A 91 -14.81 21.50 -3.74
N GLY A 92 -15.76 21.29 -4.65
CA GLY A 92 -16.43 22.36 -5.40
C GLY A 92 -15.59 23.44 -6.07
N ARG A 93 -14.50 23.10 -6.76
CA ARG A 93 -13.85 23.94 -7.78
C ARG A 93 -13.10 23.04 -8.77
N CYS A 94 -13.75 22.78 -9.91
CA CYS A 94 -13.08 22.54 -11.19
C CYS A 94 -13.07 23.87 -11.95
#